data_AF-A0A1N6GR85-F1
#
_entry.id   AF-A0A1N6GR85-F1
#
_cell.length_a   1.000
_cell.length_b   1.000
_cell.length_c   1.000
_cell.angle_alpha   90.00
_cell.angle_beta   90.00
_cell.angle_gamma   90.00
#
_symmetry.space_group_name_H-M   'P 1'
#
loop_
_entity.id
_entity.type
_entity.pdbx_description
1 polymer ?
#
loop_
_entity_poly.entity_id
_entity_poly.type
_entity_poly.pdbx_seq_one_letter_code
_entity_poly.pdbx_strand_id
1 'polypeptide(L)'
;MKKISGLLLERSVTKGFFYLVAAACWLVFGSATYAQTMQPRLWITDDFTRSAYEVTLNGELLSSFPIETTLGAPSEIDFNRRDGTLWIVSENPGRLINFSTTGDQLGEPILAASFGTKGTEGVAVAIDGFADVLWVVDDPVPGSGPTPTVFEVEKNGTVVSRFATAKYDPASISPQGIAIDPFDGTLWIVDNSTDTIYNIERTGELIQSLPLGADTSFDNLQGITVSTSDGSLWVSDRGSDRIYNLSRTTGAEIFSFSTSSYDPASENATGIAYQPSVTGIVEMVSVLAFNKAKFKLEKGAIINGDVGIAENSEADLKDGEITGTLFIDPDAKKIKLDKKVPILGGSVMADLSRMVAHVVQAAKMTGDLKPTQEFGEIKESTTIFGDSGLNVIQVKKIKLKDNTLTLVGDAQSEFVFNVTSEMAIEKGSVIVLQGGVTPNQVIFNLLGKDKLKIKDDSIARGTFLVLDGEAEIEKNSLIEGAIFVGKELKISDSELVGAQ
;
A
#
# COMPACT_ATOMS: atom_id res chain seq x y z
N MET A 1 27.42 -55.45 20.35
CA MET A 1 26.95 -56.02 21.64
C MET A 1 25.78 -55.19 22.13
N LYS A 2 24.60 -55.84 22.32
CA LYS A 2 23.32 -55.36 22.92
C LYS A 2 22.61 -54.20 22.18
N LYS A 3 21.32 -54.26 21.82
CA LYS A 3 20.22 -55.21 22.10
C LYS A 3 19.13 -55.05 21.01
N ILE A 4 18.57 -56.18 20.59
CA ILE A 4 17.42 -56.36 19.70
C ILE A 4 16.13 -56.33 20.53
N SER A 5 15.02 -55.79 19.98
CA SER A 5 13.63 -56.28 20.12
C SER A 5 12.68 -55.27 19.44
N GLY A 6 11.78 -55.57 18.49
CA GLY A 6 11.33 -56.82 17.88
C GLY A 6 9.84 -56.70 17.51
N LEU A 7 9.46 -57.27 16.36
CA LEU A 7 8.14 -57.83 15.99
C LEU A 7 6.97 -56.83 15.78
N LEU A 8 5.99 -57.02 14.89
CA LEU A 8 5.66 -58.07 13.92
C LEU A 8 4.62 -57.49 12.95
N LEU A 9 4.72 -57.84 11.67
CA LEU A 9 3.65 -57.73 10.69
C LEU A 9 2.68 -58.91 10.90
N GLU A 10 1.39 -58.66 11.13
CA GLU A 10 0.33 -59.64 10.87
C GLU A 10 -0.82 -58.99 10.11
N ARG A 11 -1.14 -59.57 8.94
CA ARG A 11 -2.37 -59.34 8.18
C ARG A 11 -3.51 -60.13 8.84
N SER A 12 -4.64 -59.49 9.07
CA SER A 12 -5.94 -60.18 9.10
C SER A 12 -7.06 -59.26 8.63
N VAL A 13 -7.84 -59.77 7.68
CA VAL A 13 -8.99 -59.13 7.03
C VAL A 13 -10.24 -59.47 7.84
N THR A 14 -10.98 -58.48 8.33
CA THR A 14 -12.42 -58.65 8.58
C THR A 14 -13.17 -57.32 8.42
N LYS A 15 -14.28 -57.41 7.69
CA LYS A 15 -15.21 -56.33 7.32
C LYS A 15 -15.92 -55.74 8.55
N GLY A 16 -16.09 -54.42 8.58
CA GLY A 16 -16.99 -53.73 9.50
C GLY A 16 -17.06 -52.24 9.20
N PHE A 17 -18.22 -51.78 8.72
CA PHE A 17 -18.57 -50.39 8.45
C PHE A 17 -18.39 -49.51 9.69
N PHE A 18 -17.60 -48.43 9.58
CA PHE A 18 -17.79 -47.18 10.33
C PHE A 18 -17.32 -46.01 9.47
N TYR A 19 -18.25 -45.08 9.20
CA TYR A 19 -17.97 -43.76 8.69
C TYR A 19 -17.27 -42.93 9.78
N LEU A 20 -16.08 -42.40 9.51
CA LEU A 20 -15.63 -41.14 10.12
C LEU A 20 -14.53 -40.49 9.25
N VAL A 21 -14.90 -39.33 8.70
CA VAL A 21 -14.16 -38.07 8.46
C VAL A 21 -12.64 -38.11 8.24
N ALA A 22 -12.25 -37.41 7.17
CA ALA A 22 -10.94 -37.23 6.57
C ALA A 22 -9.81 -36.76 7.49
N ALA A 23 -8.61 -37.31 7.25
CA ALA A 23 -7.33 -36.61 7.38
C ALA A 23 -6.28 -37.36 6.54
N ALA A 24 -6.26 -37.12 5.23
CA ALA A 24 -5.18 -37.58 4.36
C ALA A 24 -4.05 -36.56 4.43
N CYS A 25 -3.03 -36.93 5.19
CA CYS A 25 -1.70 -36.34 5.24
C CYS A 25 -1.16 -36.17 3.80
N TRP A 26 -0.90 -34.93 3.39
CA TRP A 26 -0.05 -34.63 2.24
C TRP A 26 1.16 -33.83 2.73
N LEU A 27 2.28 -34.54 2.88
CA LEU A 27 3.62 -33.96 2.86
C LEU A 27 3.96 -33.64 1.40
N VAL A 28 4.00 -32.35 1.06
CA VAL A 28 4.74 -31.85 -0.10
C VAL A 28 5.72 -30.80 0.41
N PHE A 29 6.97 -31.20 0.58
CA PHE A 29 8.09 -30.26 0.61
C PHE A 29 8.38 -29.82 -0.82
N GLY A 30 8.38 -28.51 -1.07
CA GLY A 30 8.98 -27.93 -2.27
C GLY A 30 8.11 -26.96 -3.09
N SER A 31 7.60 -25.89 -2.48
CA SER A 31 7.41 -24.57 -3.12
C SER A 31 6.98 -23.53 -2.08
N ALA A 32 7.81 -23.32 -1.06
CA ALA A 32 7.61 -22.26 -0.08
C ALA A 32 8.64 -21.16 -0.32
N THR A 33 8.49 -20.44 -1.43
CA THR A 33 9.17 -19.16 -1.66
C THR A 33 8.25 -18.31 -2.52
N TYR A 34 7.76 -17.21 -1.94
CA TYR A 34 6.93 -16.14 -2.52
C TYR A 34 5.39 -16.19 -2.41
N ALA A 35 4.80 -16.99 -1.51
CA ALA A 35 3.33 -17.04 -1.33
C ALA A 35 2.84 -16.94 0.13
N GLN A 36 3.56 -16.24 1.01
CA GLN A 36 3.09 -15.98 2.37
C GLN A 36 2.63 -14.51 2.53
N THR A 37 1.34 -14.32 2.23
CA THR A 37 0.36 -13.38 2.85
C THR A 37 0.64 -11.87 2.88
N MET A 38 0.60 -11.21 1.72
CA MET A 38 0.71 -9.74 1.54
C MET A 38 -0.45 -8.90 2.12
N GLN A 39 -0.97 -9.22 3.31
CA GLN A 39 -1.77 -8.27 4.10
C GLN A 39 -0.90 -7.05 4.47
N PRO A 40 -1.48 -5.88 4.82
CA PRO A 40 -0.67 -4.77 5.28
C PRO A 40 0.09 -5.14 6.56
N ARG A 41 1.36 -4.79 6.61
CA ARG A 41 2.31 -5.16 7.67
C ARG A 41 3.10 -3.95 8.11
N LEU A 42 3.65 -4.04 9.32
CA LEU A 42 4.64 -3.09 9.80
C LEU A 42 5.99 -3.78 9.86
N TRP A 43 7.01 -3.07 9.40
CA TRP A 43 8.40 -3.39 9.69
C TRP A 43 8.89 -2.45 10.76
N ILE A 44 9.47 -3.00 11.83
CA ILE A 44 9.94 -2.22 12.97
C ILE A 44 11.39 -2.58 13.22
N THR A 45 12.26 -1.59 13.38
CA THR A 45 13.62 -1.84 13.87
C THR A 45 13.69 -1.60 15.37
N ASP A 46 14.57 -2.32 16.04
CA ASP A 46 14.81 -2.16 17.46
C ASP A 46 16.33 -2.09 17.72
N ASP A 47 16.76 -1.06 18.45
CA ASP A 47 18.18 -0.78 18.66
C ASP A 47 18.83 -1.71 19.68
N PHE A 48 18.04 -2.29 20.57
CA PHE A 48 18.49 -3.07 21.72
C PHE A 48 18.77 -4.51 21.29
N THR A 49 17.77 -5.11 20.66
CA THR A 49 17.81 -6.43 20.03
C THR A 49 18.59 -6.42 18.71
N ARG A 50 18.78 -5.24 18.11
CA ARG A 50 19.44 -5.05 16.80
C ARG A 50 18.80 -5.90 15.71
N SER A 51 17.48 -5.86 15.64
CA SER A 51 16.70 -6.67 14.73
C SER A 51 15.67 -5.84 13.98
N ALA A 52 15.28 -6.33 12.80
CA ALA A 52 14.08 -5.90 12.12
C ALA A 52 12.99 -6.96 12.37
N TYR A 53 11.80 -6.50 12.74
CA TYR A 53 10.63 -7.31 13.00
C TYR A 53 9.56 -7.00 11.96
N GLU A 54 9.00 -8.05 11.37
CA GLU A 54 7.81 -7.99 10.56
C GLU A 54 6.61 -8.39 11.41
N VAL A 55 5.63 -7.50 11.52
CA VAL A 55 4.46 -7.72 12.36
C VAL A 55 3.16 -7.41 11.62
N THR A 56 2.07 -8.00 12.08
CA THR A 56 0.72 -7.57 11.67
C THR A 56 0.40 -6.18 12.23
N LEU A 57 -0.62 -5.50 11.71
CA LEU A 57 -1.08 -4.22 12.26
C LEU A 57 -1.57 -4.32 13.72
N ASN A 58 -1.82 -5.53 14.22
CA ASN A 58 -2.21 -5.77 15.62
C ASN A 58 -1.02 -6.17 16.52
N GLY A 59 0.21 -6.18 16.00
CA GLY A 59 1.43 -6.47 16.75
C GLY A 59 1.77 -7.96 16.89
N GLU A 60 1.20 -8.84 16.07
CA GLU A 60 1.60 -10.24 16.03
C GLU A 60 2.87 -10.43 15.19
N LEU A 61 3.89 -11.11 15.74
CA LEU A 61 5.12 -11.40 15.02
C LEU A 61 4.89 -12.35 13.84
N LEU A 62 5.37 -11.95 12.65
CA LEU A 62 5.37 -12.77 11.45
C LEU A 62 6.76 -13.32 11.15
N SER A 63 7.76 -12.44 11.15
CA SER A 63 9.15 -12.80 10.92
C SER A 63 10.09 -11.79 11.55
N SER A 64 11.37 -12.14 11.67
CA SER A 64 12.42 -11.19 12.06
C SER A 64 13.77 -11.60 11.51
N PHE A 65 14.67 -10.64 11.39
CA PHE A 65 16.06 -10.90 11.06
C PHE A 65 17.00 -9.96 11.83
N PRO A 66 18.20 -10.45 12.21
CA PRO A 66 19.18 -9.62 12.89
C PRO A 66 19.82 -8.63 11.91
N ILE A 67 20.10 -7.43 12.38
CA ILE A 67 20.87 -6.40 11.66
C ILE A 67 22.32 -6.50 12.15
N GLU A 68 23.26 -6.75 11.24
CA GLU A 68 24.65 -7.04 11.62
C GLU A 68 25.29 -5.92 12.44
N THR A 69 25.87 -6.29 13.59
CA THR A 69 26.46 -5.34 14.56
C THR A 69 27.55 -4.42 14.03
N THR A 70 28.17 -4.77 12.89
CA THR A 70 29.19 -3.95 12.21
C THR A 70 28.60 -2.75 11.47
N LEU A 71 27.28 -2.71 11.30
CA LEU A 71 26.58 -1.67 10.56
C LEU A 71 26.19 -0.46 11.43
N GLY A 72 26.11 -0.63 12.75
CA GLY A 72 25.66 0.39 13.70
C GLY A 72 24.39 -0.04 14.44
N ALA A 73 23.81 0.87 15.22
CA ALA A 73 22.50 0.66 15.83
C ALA A 73 21.41 1.13 14.85
N PRO A 74 20.36 0.34 14.55
CA PRO A 74 19.32 0.76 13.62
C PRO A 74 18.45 1.88 14.21
N SER A 75 18.20 2.93 13.43
CA SER A 75 17.44 4.11 13.87
C SER A 75 16.14 4.31 13.09
N GLU A 76 16.12 4.03 11.80
CA GLU A 76 14.92 4.16 10.96
C GLU A 76 14.86 3.05 9.91
N ILE A 77 13.64 2.73 9.45
CA ILE A 77 13.39 1.82 8.34
C ILE A 77 12.29 2.37 7.44
N ASP A 78 12.44 2.22 6.13
CA ASP A 78 11.35 2.48 5.17
C ASP A 78 11.21 1.34 4.16
N PHE A 79 10.00 1.16 3.63
CA PHE A 79 9.65 0.14 2.65
C PHE A 79 9.52 0.75 1.26
N ASN A 80 10.46 0.42 0.38
CA ASN A 80 10.39 0.83 -1.02
C ASN A 80 9.38 -0.03 -1.78
N ARG A 81 8.18 0.50 -1.92
CA ARG A 81 7.07 -0.16 -2.65
C ARG A 81 7.40 -0.47 -4.11
N ARG A 82 8.37 0.22 -4.70
CA ARG A 82 8.72 0.03 -6.12
C ARG A 82 9.38 -1.30 -6.41
N ASP A 83 10.23 -1.76 -5.50
CA ASP A 83 11.02 -2.98 -5.67
C ASP A 83 10.86 -3.97 -4.52
N GLY A 84 10.06 -3.63 -3.51
CA GLY A 84 9.76 -4.47 -2.36
C GLY A 84 10.94 -4.61 -1.40
N THR A 85 11.83 -3.61 -1.37
CA THR A 85 13.02 -3.62 -0.50
C THR A 85 12.85 -2.77 0.74
N LEU A 86 13.58 -3.11 1.81
CA LEU A 86 13.65 -2.37 3.06
C LEU A 86 14.93 -1.53 3.05
N TRP A 87 14.85 -0.26 3.46
CA TRP A 87 16.04 0.56 3.64
C TRP A 87 16.13 0.96 5.09
N ILE A 88 17.22 0.54 5.71
CA ILE A 88 17.49 0.73 7.12
C ILE A 88 18.64 1.71 7.24
N VAL A 89 18.48 2.73 8.05
CA VAL A 89 19.58 3.60 8.45
C VAL A 89 20.05 3.21 9.85
N SER A 90 21.36 3.24 10.04
CA SER A 90 22.01 2.91 11.30
C SER A 90 22.88 4.07 11.76
N GLU A 91 23.04 4.21 13.06
CA GLU A 91 23.85 5.21 13.72
C GLU A 91 25.18 4.65 14.22
N ASN A 92 26.17 5.54 14.36
CA ASN A 92 27.47 5.27 14.97
C ASN A 92 28.22 4.05 14.39
N PRO A 93 28.58 4.05 13.09
CA PRO A 93 28.53 5.18 12.16
C PRO A 93 27.25 5.24 11.32
N GLY A 94 26.85 6.46 10.93
CA GLY A 94 25.75 6.69 10.00
C GLY A 94 25.89 5.89 8.69
N ARG A 95 24.99 4.94 8.44
CA ARG A 95 24.96 4.13 7.20
C ARG A 95 23.53 3.89 6.75
N LEU A 96 23.27 4.00 5.46
CA LEU A 96 22.04 3.57 4.83
C LEU A 96 22.28 2.25 4.09
N ILE A 97 21.45 1.25 4.38
CA ILE A 97 21.62 -0.12 3.90
C ILE A 97 20.29 -0.63 3.35
N ASN A 98 20.34 -1.22 2.16
CA ASN A 98 19.19 -1.84 1.53
C ASN A 98 19.16 -3.34 1.87
N PHE A 99 17.99 -3.87 2.20
CA PHE A 99 17.71 -5.25 2.52
C PHE A 99 16.53 -5.78 1.71
N SER A 100 16.54 -7.07 1.41
CA SER A 100 15.32 -7.79 1.06
C SER A 100 14.43 -7.95 2.29
N THR A 101 13.15 -8.24 2.10
CA THR A 101 12.22 -8.61 3.19
C THR A 101 12.56 -9.94 3.85
N THR A 102 13.53 -10.70 3.35
CA THR A 102 14.06 -11.90 4.02
C THR A 102 15.32 -11.64 4.82
N GLY A 103 15.80 -10.39 4.88
CA GLY A 103 16.99 -9.99 5.64
C GLY A 103 18.30 -10.07 4.88
N ASP A 104 18.30 -10.42 3.59
CA ASP A 104 19.51 -10.40 2.78
C ASP A 104 19.90 -8.95 2.45
N GLN A 105 21.12 -8.55 2.78
CA GLN A 105 21.67 -7.23 2.42
C GLN A 105 21.83 -7.12 0.89
N LEU A 106 21.35 -6.02 0.33
CA LEU A 106 21.36 -5.70 -1.10
C LEU A 106 22.31 -4.54 -1.38
N GLY A 107 23.54 -4.86 -1.80
CA GLY A 107 24.56 -3.87 -2.17
C GLY A 107 25.40 -3.37 -0.99
N GLU A 108 26.28 -2.40 -1.27
CA GLU A 108 27.20 -1.84 -0.28
C GLU A 108 26.53 -0.71 0.52
N PRO A 109 26.82 -0.58 1.84
CA PRO A 109 26.28 0.50 2.65
C PRO A 109 26.70 1.88 2.14
N ILE A 110 25.76 2.82 2.09
CA ILE A 110 26.03 4.22 1.77
C ILE A 110 26.35 4.95 3.08
N LEU A 111 27.49 5.64 3.15
CA LEU A 111 27.88 6.37 4.36
C LEU A 111 27.00 7.61 4.53
N ALA A 112 26.36 7.80 5.68
CA ALA A 112 25.47 8.94 5.92
C ALA A 112 26.20 10.29 5.81
N ALA A 113 27.50 10.32 6.12
CA ALA A 113 28.34 11.50 5.90
C ALA A 113 28.34 11.98 4.43
N SER A 114 28.04 11.11 3.47
CA SER A 114 27.87 11.50 2.06
C SER A 114 26.61 12.34 1.82
N PHE A 115 25.59 12.22 2.68
CA PHE A 115 24.35 13.00 2.65
C PHE A 115 24.52 14.41 3.21
N GLY A 116 25.73 14.77 3.64
CA GLY A 116 26.02 16.06 4.27
C GLY A 116 25.75 16.11 5.77
N THR A 117 25.32 14.98 6.37
CA THR A 117 25.14 14.85 7.82
C THR A 117 26.50 14.78 8.52
N LYS A 118 26.59 15.31 9.75
CA LYS A 118 27.83 15.32 10.52
C LYS A 118 27.56 15.06 11.99
N GLY A 119 28.11 13.97 12.53
CA GLY A 119 28.06 13.68 13.96
C GLY A 119 26.62 13.61 14.49
N THR A 120 25.87 12.64 13.99
CA THR A 120 24.42 12.53 14.16
C THR A 120 24.09 11.71 15.41
N GLU A 121 23.20 12.22 16.27
CA GLU A 121 22.54 11.44 17.33
C GLU A 121 21.30 10.74 16.82
N GLY A 122 20.73 11.23 15.70
CA GLY A 122 19.55 10.69 15.03
C GLY A 122 19.67 10.84 13.51
N VAL A 123 19.43 9.77 12.75
CA VAL A 123 19.15 9.89 11.30
C VAL A 123 17.90 9.10 10.98
N ALA A 124 16.95 9.73 10.31
CA ALA A 124 15.82 9.05 9.70
C ALA A 124 15.78 9.25 8.19
N VAL A 125 15.18 8.27 7.50
CA VAL A 125 15.12 8.20 6.05
C VAL A 125 13.71 7.79 5.60
N ALA A 126 13.21 8.49 4.59
CA ALA A 126 12.07 8.08 3.80
C ALA A 126 12.46 7.97 2.32
N ILE A 127 12.03 6.93 1.64
CA ILE A 127 12.35 6.65 0.25
C ILE A 127 11.20 7.13 -0.62
N ASP A 128 11.49 8.05 -1.53
CA ASP A 128 10.57 8.29 -2.63
C ASP A 128 10.85 7.30 -3.77
N GLY A 129 10.25 6.12 -3.70
CA GLY A 129 10.40 5.08 -4.73
C GLY A 129 10.06 5.56 -6.15
N PHE A 130 9.25 6.62 -6.29
CA PHE A 130 8.84 7.20 -7.57
C PHE A 130 9.90 8.13 -8.15
N ALA A 131 10.39 9.08 -7.35
CA ALA A 131 11.44 10.00 -7.74
C ALA A 131 12.84 9.37 -7.68
N ASP A 132 12.97 8.17 -7.10
CA ASP A 132 14.22 7.44 -6.87
C ASP A 132 15.23 8.23 -6.00
N VAL A 133 14.68 9.02 -5.07
CA VAL A 133 15.42 9.83 -4.09
C VAL A 133 15.07 9.40 -2.66
N LEU A 134 15.85 9.91 -1.72
CA LEU A 134 15.75 9.70 -0.29
C LEU A 134 15.53 11.07 0.36
N TRP A 135 14.62 11.13 1.32
CA TRP A 135 14.46 12.25 2.23
C TRP A 135 15.07 11.86 3.56
N VAL A 136 16.07 12.63 4.01
CA VAL A 136 16.84 12.35 5.22
C VAL A 136 16.65 13.50 6.19
N VAL A 137 16.31 13.20 7.43
CA VAL A 137 16.34 14.20 8.50
C VAL A 137 17.47 13.88 9.46
N ASP A 138 18.26 14.91 9.78
CA ASP A 138 19.45 14.82 10.62
C ASP A 138 19.21 15.53 11.96
N ASP A 139 19.40 14.79 13.06
CA ASP A 139 19.52 15.31 14.42
C ASP A 139 21.01 15.34 14.84
N PRO A 140 21.71 16.48 14.64
CA PRO A 140 23.12 16.62 14.99
C PRO A 140 23.32 16.70 16.52
N VAL A 141 24.40 16.10 17.02
CA VAL A 141 24.80 16.19 18.45
C VAL A 141 24.72 17.65 18.93
N PRO A 142 24.06 17.94 20.08
CA PRO A 142 23.96 19.29 20.62
C PRO A 142 25.32 19.98 20.73
N GLY A 143 25.46 21.15 20.11
CA GLY A 143 26.69 21.95 20.12
C GLY A 143 27.73 21.57 19.06
N SER A 144 27.45 20.58 18.20
CA SER A 144 28.34 20.19 17.10
C SER A 144 28.26 21.13 15.88
N GLY A 145 27.13 21.85 15.71
CA GLY A 145 26.85 22.73 14.56
C GLY A 145 26.84 21.96 13.23
N PRO A 146 25.70 21.80 12.54
CA PRO A 146 24.75 22.86 12.14
C PRO A 146 23.37 22.71 12.81
N THR A 147 22.40 23.51 12.35
CA THR A 147 20.96 23.33 12.66
C THR A 147 20.46 21.98 12.13
N PRO A 148 19.53 21.30 12.80
CA PRO A 148 18.85 20.13 12.24
C PRO A 148 18.30 20.45 10.86
N THR A 149 18.47 19.51 9.94
CA THR A 149 18.30 19.77 8.51
C THR A 149 17.63 18.58 7.85
N VAL A 150 16.69 18.88 6.95
CA VAL A 150 16.11 17.91 6.03
C VAL A 150 16.84 18.00 4.69
N PHE A 151 17.25 16.85 4.16
CA PHE A 151 17.95 16.69 2.90
C PHE A 151 17.11 15.85 1.93
N GLU A 152 17.10 16.26 0.68
CA GLU A 152 16.72 15.40 -0.44
C GLU A 152 18.00 14.90 -1.10
N VAL A 153 18.13 13.59 -1.27
CA VAL A 153 19.37 12.94 -1.68
C VAL A 153 19.09 11.86 -2.71
N GLU A 154 19.89 11.79 -3.77
CA GLU A 154 19.90 10.62 -4.66
C GLU A 154 20.43 9.38 -3.91
N LYS A 155 20.04 8.17 -4.34
CA LYS A 155 20.55 6.91 -3.77
C LYS A 155 22.09 6.75 -3.83
N ASN A 156 22.77 7.54 -4.67
CA ASN A 156 24.24 7.56 -4.73
C ASN A 156 24.90 8.50 -3.67
N GLY A 157 24.10 9.18 -2.85
CA GLY A 157 24.53 10.13 -1.83
C GLY A 157 24.61 11.59 -2.28
N THR A 158 24.27 11.92 -3.53
CA THR A 158 24.27 13.30 -4.02
C THR A 158 23.10 14.09 -3.43
N VAL A 159 23.40 15.18 -2.72
CA VAL A 159 22.37 16.09 -2.20
C VAL A 159 21.73 16.88 -3.34
N VAL A 160 20.42 16.71 -3.51
CA VAL A 160 19.58 17.42 -4.50
C VAL A 160 19.14 18.76 -3.94
N SER A 161 18.59 18.76 -2.72
CA SER A 161 18.09 19.96 -2.03
C SER A 161 18.18 19.79 -0.51
N ARG A 162 18.02 20.88 0.25
CA ARG A 162 17.96 20.86 1.72
C ARG A 162 17.32 22.11 2.30
N PHE A 163 16.76 22.00 3.50
CA PHE A 163 16.28 23.10 4.32
C PHE A 163 16.43 22.80 5.82
N ALA A 164 16.61 23.84 6.64
CA ALA A 164 16.68 23.69 8.10
C ALA A 164 15.29 23.47 8.70
N THR A 165 15.19 22.68 9.78
CA THR A 165 13.92 22.46 10.50
C THR A 165 13.32 23.75 11.05
N ALA A 166 14.19 24.70 11.43
CA ALA A 166 13.83 26.05 11.84
C ALA A 166 12.98 26.83 10.81
N LYS A 167 12.88 26.34 9.57
CA LYS A 167 12.01 26.89 8.55
C LYS A 167 10.53 26.68 8.86
N TYR A 168 10.15 25.49 9.33
CA TYR A 168 8.76 25.18 9.71
C TYR A 168 8.51 25.44 11.21
N ASP A 169 9.50 25.21 12.06
CA ASP A 169 9.44 25.56 13.48
C ASP A 169 10.85 25.82 14.07
N PRO A 170 11.18 27.06 14.52
CA PRO A 170 12.46 27.38 15.16
C PRO A 170 12.77 26.56 16.42
N ALA A 171 11.77 25.97 17.07
CA ALA A 171 11.93 25.13 18.25
C ALA A 171 12.16 23.65 17.90
N SER A 172 11.90 23.21 16.66
CA SER A 172 12.15 21.84 16.20
C SER A 172 13.66 21.62 16.08
N ILE A 173 14.26 21.16 17.17
CA ILE A 173 15.71 20.97 17.29
C ILE A 173 16.12 19.51 17.51
N SER A 174 15.17 18.58 17.56
CA SER A 174 15.46 17.13 17.71
C SER A 174 14.46 16.30 16.88
N PRO A 175 14.53 16.40 15.54
CA PRO A 175 13.70 15.59 14.65
C PRO A 175 14.19 14.14 14.63
N GLN A 176 13.32 13.17 14.91
CA GLN A 176 13.74 11.75 15.00
C GLN A 176 13.35 10.92 13.79
N GLY A 177 12.15 11.14 13.23
CA GLY A 177 11.58 10.31 12.17
C GLY A 177 11.05 11.14 11.01
N ILE A 178 11.05 10.57 9.82
CA ILE A 178 10.49 11.19 8.61
C ILE A 178 9.73 10.15 7.77
N ALA A 179 8.55 10.51 7.29
CA ALA A 179 7.78 9.74 6.32
C ALA A 179 7.40 10.60 5.13
N ILE A 180 7.31 9.99 3.96
CA ILE A 180 6.67 10.63 2.80
C ILE A 180 5.21 10.21 2.80
N ASP A 181 4.33 11.20 2.72
CA ASP A 181 2.93 10.96 2.49
C ASP A 181 2.75 10.33 1.09
N PRO A 182 2.21 9.11 1.00
CA PRO A 182 2.04 8.45 -0.28
C PRO A 182 1.01 9.16 -1.15
N PHE A 183 0.09 9.93 -0.56
CA PHE A 183 -1.03 10.55 -1.23
C PHE A 183 -0.60 11.79 -2.01
N ASP A 184 0.08 12.72 -1.37
CA ASP A 184 0.45 14.02 -1.97
C ASP A 184 1.96 14.26 -2.05
N GLY A 185 2.76 13.37 -1.47
CA GLY A 185 4.22 13.50 -1.44
C GLY A 185 4.73 14.49 -0.40
N THR A 186 3.88 15.09 0.43
CA THR A 186 4.30 15.89 1.59
C THR A 186 5.11 15.06 2.58
N LEU A 187 5.78 15.71 3.52
CA LEU A 187 6.63 15.04 4.50
C LEU A 187 6.00 15.14 5.88
N TRP A 188 5.93 14.01 6.58
CA TRP A 188 5.61 13.95 7.99
C TRP A 188 6.89 13.79 8.79
N ILE A 189 7.10 14.64 9.81
CA ILE A 189 8.29 14.62 10.66
C ILE A 189 7.85 14.61 12.11
N VAL A 190 8.45 13.74 12.93
CA VAL A 190 8.29 13.78 14.39
C VAL A 190 9.48 14.45 15.05
N ASP A 191 9.21 15.33 16.00
CA ASP A 191 10.23 16.05 16.75
C ASP A 191 9.98 15.96 18.26
N ASN A 192 10.98 15.49 18.99
CA ASN A 192 10.88 15.23 20.43
C ASN A 192 11.23 16.43 21.29
N SER A 193 11.82 17.48 20.72
CA SER A 193 12.07 18.71 21.47
C SER A 193 10.81 19.56 21.62
N THR A 194 9.87 19.40 20.68
CA THR A 194 8.60 20.12 20.60
C THR A 194 7.38 19.25 20.91
N ASP A 195 7.57 17.94 21.11
CA ASP A 195 6.50 16.95 21.27
C ASP A 195 5.42 17.09 20.18
N THR A 196 5.86 17.20 18.92
CA THR A 196 5.00 17.56 17.80
C THR A 196 5.30 16.72 16.56
N ILE A 197 4.24 16.35 15.84
CA ILE A 197 4.34 15.83 14.48
C ILE A 197 4.01 16.95 13.49
N TYR A 198 4.89 17.22 12.54
CA TYR A 198 4.73 18.24 11.50
C TYR A 198 4.41 17.59 10.15
N ASN A 199 3.41 18.11 9.45
CA ASN A 199 3.25 17.91 8.01
C ASN A 199 3.79 19.14 7.29
N ILE A 200 4.72 18.93 6.37
CA ILE A 200 5.39 19.98 5.61
C ILE A 200 5.39 19.68 4.11
N GLU A 201 5.35 20.73 3.30
CA GLU A 201 5.71 20.67 1.89
C GLU A 201 7.16 20.20 1.72
N ARG A 202 7.50 19.60 0.57
CA ARG A 202 8.89 19.24 0.23
C ARG A 202 9.84 20.43 0.17
N THR A 203 9.31 21.64 0.04
CA THR A 203 10.08 22.89 0.13
C THR A 203 10.38 23.32 1.57
N GLY A 204 9.85 22.61 2.56
CA GLY A 204 9.98 22.91 4.00
C GLY A 204 8.99 23.92 4.54
N GLU A 205 7.89 24.20 3.83
CA GLU A 205 6.80 25.06 4.34
C GLU A 205 5.85 24.24 5.21
N LEU A 206 5.43 24.79 6.35
CA LEU A 206 4.51 24.13 7.26
C LEU A 206 3.09 24.05 6.67
N ILE A 207 2.50 22.86 6.64
CA ILE A 207 1.09 22.62 6.29
C ILE A 207 0.26 22.49 7.56
N GLN A 208 0.70 21.63 8.48
CA GLN A 208 -0.01 21.30 9.71
C GLN A 208 0.97 20.89 10.80
N SER A 209 0.63 21.20 12.04
CA SER A 209 1.24 20.58 13.22
C SER A 209 0.17 19.82 14.00
N LEU A 210 0.54 18.64 14.48
CA LEU A 210 -0.24 17.81 15.37
C LEU A 210 0.48 17.79 16.71
N PRO A 211 -0.07 18.44 17.75
CA PRO A 211 0.48 18.25 19.09
C PRO A 211 0.30 16.77 19.45
N LEU A 212 1.35 16.15 19.96
CA LEU A 212 1.21 14.90 20.68
C LEU A 212 0.30 15.22 21.88
N GLY A 213 -0.90 14.65 21.90
CA GLY A 213 -1.99 15.09 22.78
C GLY A 213 -1.57 15.19 24.26
N ALA A 214 -2.31 15.94 25.07
CA ALA A 214 -2.02 16.17 26.50
C ALA A 214 -2.06 14.91 27.41
N ASP A 215 -2.06 13.72 26.83
CA ASP A 215 -1.91 12.45 27.53
C ASP A 215 -0.42 12.14 27.67
N THR A 216 0.03 11.94 28.90
CA THR A 216 1.45 11.82 29.30
C THR A 216 2.07 10.48 28.90
N SER A 217 1.56 9.83 27.85
CA SER A 217 1.90 8.46 27.47
C SER A 217 2.92 8.36 26.34
N PHE A 218 3.07 9.42 25.53
CA PHE A 218 4.17 9.50 24.57
C PHE A 218 5.46 9.86 25.31
N ASP A 219 6.50 9.05 25.12
CA ASP A 219 7.78 9.17 25.80
C ASP A 219 8.88 8.83 24.81
N ASN A 220 9.33 9.81 24.01
CA ASN A 220 10.38 9.66 22.97
C ASN A 220 9.91 8.90 21.71
N LEU A 221 9.06 9.55 20.89
CA LEU A 221 8.71 9.04 19.56
C LEU A 221 9.93 9.01 18.64
N GLN A 222 10.02 8.00 17.78
CA GLN A 222 11.19 7.78 16.93
C GLN A 222 10.79 7.77 15.46
N GLY A 223 10.32 6.62 14.97
CA GLY A 223 9.92 6.44 13.58
C GLY A 223 8.48 6.86 13.32
N ILE A 224 8.21 7.19 12.06
CA ILE A 224 6.88 7.51 11.56
C ILE A 224 6.69 6.94 10.15
N THR A 225 5.50 6.45 9.84
CA THR A 225 5.09 6.04 8.48
C THR A 225 3.61 6.34 8.25
N VAL A 226 3.20 6.47 6.99
CA VAL A 226 1.80 6.68 6.62
C VAL A 226 1.20 5.40 6.04
N SER A 227 0.09 4.97 6.64
CA SER A 227 -0.74 3.87 6.13
C SER A 227 -1.35 4.25 4.78
N THR A 228 -1.16 3.41 3.77
CA THR A 228 -1.76 3.66 2.45
C THR A 228 -3.23 3.27 2.37
N SER A 229 -3.72 2.47 3.33
CA SER A 229 -5.11 2.00 3.32
C SER A 229 -6.07 3.09 3.77
N ASP A 230 -5.67 3.95 4.71
CA ASP A 230 -6.55 4.93 5.34
C ASP A 230 -5.89 6.28 5.63
N GLY A 231 -4.60 6.44 5.32
CA GLY A 231 -3.83 7.65 5.60
C GLY A 231 -3.44 7.84 7.05
N SER A 232 -3.79 6.93 7.96
CA SER A 232 -3.41 7.01 9.37
C SER A 232 -1.88 7.00 9.55
N LEU A 233 -1.39 7.63 10.63
CA LEU A 233 0.02 7.70 10.95
C LEU A 233 0.37 6.56 11.91
N TRP A 234 1.40 5.79 11.59
CA TRP A 234 1.97 4.81 12.51
C TRP A 234 3.28 5.34 13.04
N VAL A 235 3.44 5.35 14.36
CA VAL A 235 4.64 5.85 15.04
C VAL A 235 5.14 4.84 16.06
N SER A 236 6.46 4.73 16.18
CA SER A 236 7.13 3.98 17.24
C SER A 236 7.49 4.93 18.37
N ASP A 237 7.28 4.47 19.60
CA ASP A 237 7.59 5.17 20.83
C ASP A 237 8.60 4.35 21.62
N ARG A 238 9.81 4.90 21.74
CA ARG A 238 10.94 4.20 22.30
C ARG A 238 10.91 4.15 23.83
N GLY A 239 10.47 5.20 24.50
CA GLY A 239 10.47 5.25 25.97
C GLY A 239 9.29 4.50 26.59
N SER A 240 8.17 4.39 25.89
CA SER A 240 7.00 3.62 26.35
C SER A 240 6.97 2.16 25.88
N ASP A 241 7.86 1.75 24.96
CA ASP A 241 7.89 0.42 24.33
C ASP A 241 6.58 0.09 23.59
N ARG A 242 6.12 1.04 22.76
CA ARG A 242 4.83 0.94 22.06
C ARG A 242 4.90 1.38 20.61
N ILE A 243 3.96 0.83 19.84
CA ILE A 243 3.63 1.28 18.50
C ILE A 243 2.21 1.86 18.54
N TYR A 244 2.05 3.06 17.98
CA TYR A 244 0.78 3.77 17.94
C TYR A 244 0.30 3.94 16.50
N ASN A 245 -1.01 3.82 16.32
CA ASN A 245 -1.75 4.29 15.15
C ASN A 245 -2.50 5.57 15.55
N LEU A 246 -2.22 6.66 14.85
CA LEU A 246 -2.72 8.00 15.13
C LEU A 246 -3.55 8.54 13.95
N SER A 247 -4.56 9.32 14.29
CA SER A 247 -5.30 10.14 13.33
C SER A 247 -4.37 11.19 12.71
N ARG A 248 -4.18 11.15 11.40
CA ARG A 248 -3.41 12.17 10.65
C ARG A 248 -3.97 13.58 10.76
N THR A 249 -5.24 13.74 11.15
CA THR A 249 -5.90 15.04 11.21
C THR A 249 -5.82 15.66 12.59
N THR A 250 -5.79 14.84 13.64
CA THR A 250 -5.92 15.31 15.04
C THR A 250 -4.77 14.88 15.94
N GLY A 251 -3.92 13.95 15.52
CA GLY A 251 -2.89 13.34 16.36
C GLY A 251 -3.44 12.40 17.45
N ALA A 252 -4.75 12.14 17.46
CA ALA A 252 -5.38 11.29 18.47
C ALA A 252 -5.06 9.81 18.23
N GLU A 253 -4.83 9.06 19.31
CA GLU A 253 -4.65 7.61 19.26
C GLU A 253 -5.94 6.93 18.76
N ILE A 254 -5.78 6.09 17.73
CA ILE A 254 -6.79 5.18 17.21
C ILE A 254 -6.61 3.81 17.86
N PHE A 255 -5.37 3.33 17.92
CA PHE A 255 -4.98 2.03 18.43
C PHE A 255 -3.50 2.03 18.83
N SER A 256 -3.09 1.15 19.74
CA SER A 256 -1.68 0.92 20.04
C SER A 256 -1.43 -0.49 20.57
N PHE A 257 -0.19 -0.97 20.42
CA PHE A 257 0.26 -2.24 20.99
C PHE A 257 1.68 -2.12 21.55
N SER A 258 2.04 -2.97 22.52
CA SER A 258 3.39 -3.00 23.09
C SER A 258 4.33 -3.83 22.21
N THR A 259 5.59 -3.42 22.12
CA THR A 259 6.65 -4.17 21.44
C THR A 259 6.83 -5.60 21.99
N SER A 260 6.61 -5.78 23.29
CA SER A 260 6.56 -7.09 23.96
C SER A 260 5.53 -8.07 23.37
N SER A 261 4.58 -7.57 22.56
CA SER A 261 3.60 -8.40 21.84
C SER A 261 4.24 -9.21 20.71
N TYR A 262 5.31 -8.69 20.09
CA TYR A 262 6.06 -9.40 19.06
C TYR A 262 7.42 -9.92 19.57
N ASP A 263 8.08 -9.23 20.51
CA ASP A 263 9.29 -9.70 21.15
C ASP A 263 9.42 -9.14 22.58
N PRO A 264 9.37 -9.98 23.65
CA PRO A 264 9.53 -9.53 25.02
C PRO A 264 10.86 -8.83 25.35
N ALA A 265 11.87 -8.95 24.49
CA ALA A 265 13.16 -8.26 24.63
C ALA A 265 13.25 -6.96 23.82
N SER A 266 12.23 -6.63 23.02
CA SER A 266 12.18 -5.38 22.28
C SER A 266 11.79 -4.25 23.23
N GLU A 267 12.79 -3.54 23.72
CA GLU A 267 12.68 -2.45 24.70
C GLU A 267 13.19 -1.11 24.13
N ASN A 268 13.36 -1.00 22.80
CA ASN A 268 13.72 0.24 22.12
C ASN A 268 13.32 0.18 20.63
N ALA A 269 12.02 0.18 20.33
CA ALA A 269 11.55 0.32 18.95
C ALA A 269 11.96 1.70 18.40
N THR A 270 12.65 1.71 17.26
CA THR A 270 13.19 2.91 16.61
C THR A 270 12.45 3.20 15.32
N GLY A 271 12.83 2.61 14.20
CA GLY A 271 12.20 2.83 12.91
C GLY A 271 10.89 2.08 12.71
N ILE A 272 10.02 2.61 11.86
CA ILE A 272 8.78 1.94 11.46
C ILE A 272 8.43 2.21 9.99
N ALA A 273 8.14 1.14 9.24
CA ALA A 273 7.71 1.23 7.85
C ALA A 273 6.38 0.50 7.63
N TYR A 274 5.49 1.10 6.83
CA TYR A 274 4.25 0.46 6.41
C TYR A 274 4.46 -0.25 5.07
N GLN A 275 4.33 -1.57 5.07
CA GLN A 275 4.23 -2.36 3.86
C GLN A 275 2.74 -2.51 3.49
N PRO A 276 2.27 -1.93 2.38
CA PRO A 276 0.89 -2.08 1.95
C PRO A 276 0.61 -3.50 1.44
N SER A 277 -0.68 -3.83 1.36
CA SER A 277 -1.08 -5.00 0.59
C SER A 277 -0.90 -4.79 -0.91
N VAL A 278 -1.01 -5.88 -1.68
CA VAL A 278 -0.92 -5.79 -3.15
C VAL A 278 -2.07 -4.96 -3.72
N THR A 279 -3.23 -4.94 -3.05
CA THR A 279 -4.40 -4.17 -3.49
C THR A 279 -4.47 -2.75 -2.92
N GLY A 280 -3.83 -2.48 -1.77
CA GLY A 280 -3.82 -1.17 -1.10
C GLY A 280 -3.02 -0.05 -1.78
N ILE A 281 -2.63 -0.23 -3.05
CA ILE A 281 -1.79 0.72 -3.79
C ILE A 281 -2.61 1.89 -4.38
N VAL A 282 -3.95 1.81 -4.42
CA VAL A 282 -4.74 2.63 -5.37
C VAL A 282 -5.97 3.37 -4.81
N GLU A 283 -6.12 3.51 -3.51
CA GLU A 283 -7.40 3.95 -2.89
C GLU A 283 -7.54 5.46 -2.70
N MET A 284 -7.17 6.25 -3.71
CA MET A 284 -7.24 7.72 -3.60
C MET A 284 -8.44 8.33 -4.31
N VAL A 285 -8.93 7.67 -5.36
CA VAL A 285 -10.10 8.07 -6.14
C VAL A 285 -10.84 6.82 -6.60
N SER A 286 -12.14 6.91 -6.79
CA SER A 286 -12.94 5.82 -7.36
C SER A 286 -12.81 5.76 -8.89
N VAL A 287 -12.48 6.89 -9.52
CA VAL A 287 -12.25 6.99 -10.97
C VAL A 287 -10.97 7.78 -11.24
N LEU A 288 -10.06 7.26 -12.06
CA LEU A 288 -8.90 8.01 -12.57
C LEU A 288 -8.82 7.89 -14.09
N ALA A 289 -8.89 9.03 -14.77
CA ALA A 289 -8.56 9.15 -16.19
C ALA A 289 -7.14 9.72 -16.33
N PHE A 290 -6.23 8.96 -16.93
CA PHE A 290 -4.82 9.35 -17.06
C PHE A 290 -4.26 9.00 -18.44
N ASN A 291 -2.97 9.30 -18.70
CA ASN A 291 -2.31 8.96 -19.96
C ASN A 291 -3.04 9.51 -21.22
N LYS A 292 -3.52 10.76 -21.15
CA LYS A 292 -4.30 11.41 -22.22
C LYS A 292 -5.68 10.78 -22.44
N ALA A 293 -6.25 10.16 -21.40
CA ALA A 293 -7.55 9.54 -21.48
C ALA A 293 -8.66 10.56 -21.76
N LYS A 294 -9.76 10.07 -22.33
CA LYS A 294 -11.02 10.80 -22.46
C LYS A 294 -12.05 10.20 -21.51
N PHE A 295 -12.49 10.97 -20.54
CA PHE A 295 -13.57 10.59 -19.64
C PHE A 295 -14.89 11.21 -20.09
N LYS A 296 -15.96 10.41 -20.15
CA LYS A 296 -17.32 10.84 -20.49
C LYS A 296 -18.30 10.36 -19.42
N LEU A 297 -19.05 11.30 -18.87
CA LEU A 297 -20.19 11.07 -17.99
C LEU A 297 -21.46 11.59 -18.67
N GLU A 298 -22.39 10.70 -18.98
CA GLU A 298 -23.61 11.05 -19.71
C GLU A 298 -24.85 10.24 -19.28
N LYS A 299 -26.04 10.66 -19.72
CA LYS A 299 -27.31 9.93 -19.53
C LYS A 299 -27.62 9.59 -18.07
N GLY A 300 -27.48 10.55 -17.17
CA GLY A 300 -27.80 10.38 -15.75
C GLY A 300 -26.89 9.39 -14.99
N ALA A 301 -25.68 9.12 -15.47
CA ALA A 301 -24.73 8.28 -14.75
C ALA A 301 -24.31 8.88 -13.39
N ILE A 302 -24.09 8.04 -12.38
CA ILE A 302 -23.77 8.47 -11.00
C ILE A 302 -22.41 7.91 -10.60
N ILE A 303 -21.56 8.75 -10.03
CA ILE A 303 -20.32 8.32 -9.37
C ILE A 303 -20.39 8.70 -7.89
N ASN A 304 -20.45 7.67 -7.06
CA ASN A 304 -20.38 7.73 -5.62
C ASN A 304 -18.93 7.57 -5.15
N GLY A 305 -18.16 8.65 -5.28
CA GLY A 305 -16.76 8.71 -4.85
C GLY A 305 -15.97 9.78 -5.62
N ASP A 306 -14.68 9.86 -5.31
CA ASP A 306 -13.78 10.87 -5.86
C ASP A 306 -13.36 10.52 -7.29
N VAL A 307 -13.11 11.56 -8.10
CA VAL A 307 -12.77 11.45 -9.52
C VAL A 307 -11.51 12.27 -9.80
N GLY A 308 -10.48 11.64 -10.37
CA GLY A 308 -9.26 12.29 -10.82
C GLY A 308 -9.17 12.39 -12.34
N ILE A 309 -8.83 13.57 -12.85
CA ILE A 309 -8.50 13.82 -14.26
C ILE A 309 -7.05 14.28 -14.36
N ALA A 310 -6.15 13.36 -14.70
CA ALA A 310 -4.71 13.58 -14.65
C ALA A 310 -4.16 14.38 -15.85
N GLU A 311 -2.86 14.72 -15.78
CA GLU A 311 -2.10 15.43 -16.81
C GLU A 311 -2.47 15.00 -18.24
N ASN A 312 -2.66 15.98 -19.12
CA ASN A 312 -3.02 15.80 -20.52
C ASN A 312 -4.35 15.09 -20.82
N SER A 313 -5.14 14.68 -19.83
CA SER A 313 -6.41 13.99 -20.02
C SER A 313 -7.57 14.98 -20.23
N GLU A 314 -8.69 14.48 -20.71
CA GLU A 314 -9.90 15.26 -21.04
C GLU A 314 -11.12 14.69 -20.33
N ALA A 315 -12.07 15.55 -19.95
CA ALA A 315 -13.36 15.16 -19.40
C ALA A 315 -14.51 15.88 -20.14
N ASP A 316 -15.57 15.13 -20.46
CA ASP A 316 -16.83 15.60 -21.03
C ASP A 316 -17.98 15.13 -20.11
N LEU A 317 -18.27 15.94 -19.09
CA LEU A 317 -19.28 15.70 -18.08
C LEU A 317 -20.58 16.39 -18.51
N LYS A 318 -21.39 15.67 -19.28
CA LYS A 318 -22.59 16.23 -19.93
C LYS A 318 -23.84 16.11 -19.08
N ASP A 319 -23.99 14.98 -18.40
CA ASP A 319 -25.21 14.61 -17.67
C ASP A 319 -24.88 13.49 -16.68
N GLY A 320 -25.46 13.54 -15.49
CA GLY A 320 -25.07 12.66 -14.37
C GLY A 320 -24.76 13.43 -13.08
N GLU A 321 -24.13 12.75 -12.12
CA GLU A 321 -23.80 13.27 -10.79
C GLU A 321 -22.47 12.67 -10.28
N ILE A 322 -21.68 13.49 -9.59
CA ILE A 322 -20.51 13.05 -8.81
C ILE A 322 -20.75 13.48 -7.36
N THR A 323 -20.82 12.52 -6.43
CA THR A 323 -21.05 12.86 -5.01
C THR A 323 -19.75 13.13 -4.26
N GLY A 324 -18.61 12.65 -4.76
CA GLY A 324 -17.28 12.96 -4.25
C GLY A 324 -16.69 14.26 -4.82
N THR A 325 -15.38 14.40 -4.63
CA THR A 325 -14.55 15.51 -5.12
C THR A 325 -14.07 15.22 -6.54
N LEU A 326 -14.12 16.24 -7.40
CA LEU A 326 -13.47 16.20 -8.71
C LEU A 326 -12.08 16.84 -8.63
N PHE A 327 -11.04 16.01 -8.61
CA PHE A 327 -9.65 16.43 -8.71
C PHE A 327 -9.24 16.62 -10.17
N ILE A 328 -8.70 17.80 -10.48
CA ILE A 328 -8.28 18.18 -11.82
C ILE A 328 -6.81 18.55 -11.77
N ASP A 329 -6.01 17.84 -12.56
CA ASP A 329 -4.61 18.16 -12.73
C ASP A 329 -4.44 19.54 -13.40
N PRO A 330 -3.52 20.41 -12.92
CA PRO A 330 -3.23 21.71 -13.54
C PRO A 330 -2.97 21.64 -15.05
N ASP A 331 -2.41 20.53 -15.53
CA ASP A 331 -2.07 20.29 -16.92
C ASP A 331 -3.09 19.39 -17.66
N ALA A 332 -4.28 19.19 -17.08
CA ALA A 332 -5.42 18.59 -17.78
C ALA A 332 -5.88 19.48 -18.95
N LYS A 333 -6.18 18.88 -20.11
CA LYS A 333 -6.37 19.66 -21.35
C LYS A 333 -7.73 20.31 -21.48
N LYS A 334 -8.78 19.50 -21.33
CA LYS A 334 -10.14 19.93 -21.69
C LYS A 334 -11.15 19.35 -20.72
N ILE A 335 -11.60 20.17 -19.80
CA ILE A 335 -12.69 19.85 -18.89
C ILE A 335 -13.94 20.57 -19.38
N LYS A 336 -14.88 19.83 -19.95
CA LYS A 336 -16.22 20.32 -20.27
C LYS A 336 -17.16 19.84 -19.18
N LEU A 337 -17.57 20.76 -18.31
CA LEU A 337 -18.54 20.51 -17.26
C LEU A 337 -19.84 21.24 -17.60
N ASP A 338 -20.92 20.48 -17.84
CA ASP A 338 -22.25 21.06 -17.94
C ASP A 338 -22.70 21.53 -16.54
N LYS A 339 -23.30 22.72 -16.47
CA LYS A 339 -23.73 23.34 -15.20
C LYS A 339 -24.78 22.51 -14.44
N LYS A 340 -25.40 21.53 -15.11
CA LYS A 340 -26.42 20.66 -14.52
C LYS A 340 -25.85 19.43 -13.84
N VAL A 341 -24.57 19.11 -14.02
CA VAL A 341 -23.92 17.97 -13.37
C VAL A 341 -23.49 18.41 -11.96
N PRO A 342 -24.18 18.02 -10.88
CA PRO A 342 -23.74 18.32 -9.52
C PRO A 342 -22.42 17.60 -9.22
N ILE A 343 -21.53 18.30 -8.53
CA ILE A 343 -20.31 17.76 -7.92
C ILE A 343 -20.38 18.12 -6.44
N LEU A 344 -20.84 17.19 -5.61
CA LEU A 344 -21.18 17.51 -4.21
C LEU A 344 -19.94 17.77 -3.35
N GLY A 345 -18.84 17.04 -3.59
CA GLY A 345 -17.53 17.31 -2.96
C GLY A 345 -16.80 18.53 -3.53
N GLY A 346 -17.35 19.17 -4.57
CA GLY A 346 -16.72 20.29 -5.26
C GLY A 346 -15.59 19.87 -6.21
N SER A 347 -14.91 20.85 -6.79
CA SER A 347 -13.79 20.64 -7.69
C SER A 347 -12.51 21.26 -7.14
N VAL A 348 -11.42 20.50 -7.17
CA VAL A 348 -10.12 20.89 -6.60
C VAL A 348 -9.05 20.73 -7.68
N MET A 349 -8.19 21.74 -7.81
CA MET A 349 -6.98 21.62 -8.63
C MET A 349 -5.89 20.93 -7.79
N ALA A 350 -5.33 19.82 -8.27
CA ALA A 350 -4.31 19.05 -7.55
C ALA A 350 -3.38 18.33 -8.52
N ASP A 351 -2.08 18.26 -8.23
CA ASP A 351 -1.14 17.43 -8.99
C ASP A 351 -1.48 15.95 -8.81
N LEU A 352 -1.78 15.25 -9.90
CA LEU A 352 -2.16 13.83 -9.88
C LEU A 352 -1.03 12.90 -10.35
N SER A 353 0.17 13.41 -10.61
CA SER A 353 1.29 12.65 -11.16
C SER A 353 1.70 11.46 -10.27
N ARG A 354 1.74 11.66 -8.95
CA ARG A 354 2.08 10.62 -7.97
C ARG A 354 1.02 9.51 -7.96
N MET A 355 -0.26 9.88 -7.95
CA MET A 355 -1.37 8.93 -8.03
C MET A 355 -1.34 8.10 -9.33
N VAL A 356 -1.06 8.73 -10.47
CA VAL A 356 -0.87 8.01 -11.75
C VAL A 356 0.29 7.04 -11.66
N ALA A 357 1.41 7.45 -11.08
CA ALA A 357 2.57 6.58 -10.91
C ALA A 357 2.25 5.35 -10.03
N HIS A 358 1.46 5.53 -8.96
CA HIS A 358 0.99 4.44 -8.11
C HIS A 358 0.16 3.43 -8.89
N VAL A 359 -0.85 3.89 -9.64
CA VAL A 359 -1.73 3.04 -10.45
C VAL A 359 -0.93 2.24 -11.48
N VAL A 360 0.00 2.90 -12.18
CA VAL A 360 0.84 2.27 -13.21
C VAL A 360 1.77 1.22 -12.58
N GLN A 361 2.34 1.53 -11.41
CA GLN A 361 3.17 0.60 -10.67
C GLN A 361 2.38 -0.61 -10.16
N ALA A 362 1.19 -0.39 -9.58
CA ALA A 362 0.32 -1.46 -9.11
C ALA A 362 -0.01 -2.46 -10.23
N ALA A 363 -0.40 -1.95 -11.41
CA ALA A 363 -0.70 -2.79 -12.56
C ALA A 363 0.52 -3.57 -13.06
N LYS A 364 1.72 -2.97 -13.04
CA LYS A 364 2.95 -3.67 -13.41
C LYS A 364 3.27 -4.76 -12.40
N MET A 365 3.31 -4.42 -11.11
CA MET A 365 3.64 -5.37 -10.03
C MET A 365 2.67 -6.54 -10.01
N THR A 366 1.37 -6.28 -10.09
CA THR A 366 0.33 -7.32 -10.15
C THR A 366 0.44 -8.18 -11.41
N GLY A 367 0.79 -7.58 -12.56
CA GLY A 367 1.01 -8.28 -13.83
C GLY A 367 2.23 -9.22 -13.82
N ASP A 368 3.26 -8.88 -13.04
CA ASP A 368 4.49 -9.68 -12.91
C ASP A 368 4.36 -10.83 -11.89
N LEU A 369 3.24 -10.89 -11.14
CA LEU A 369 2.99 -11.95 -10.16
C LEU A 369 2.80 -13.33 -10.85
N LYS A 370 3.40 -14.35 -10.24
CA LYS A 370 3.22 -15.74 -10.69
C LYS A 370 1.77 -16.21 -10.42
N PRO A 371 1.08 -16.81 -11.41
CA PRO A 371 -0.27 -17.32 -11.22
C PRO A 371 -0.33 -18.45 -10.17
N THR A 372 -1.34 -18.41 -9.31
CA THR A 372 -1.75 -19.55 -8.46
C THR A 372 -2.78 -20.42 -9.17
N GLN A 373 -3.61 -19.84 -10.05
CA GLN A 373 -4.57 -20.54 -10.88
C GLN A 373 -4.60 -19.95 -12.30
N GLU A 374 -4.86 -20.79 -13.30
CA GLU A 374 -4.92 -20.37 -14.70
C GLU A 374 -6.22 -20.80 -15.38
N PHE A 375 -6.80 -19.89 -16.17
CA PHE A 375 -8.03 -20.10 -16.91
C PHE A 375 -7.87 -19.64 -18.37
N GLY A 376 -8.55 -20.34 -19.28
CA GLY A 376 -8.71 -19.91 -20.66
C GLY A 376 -9.72 -18.76 -20.75
N GLU A 377 -10.89 -19.03 -21.32
CA GLU A 377 -12.02 -18.10 -21.32
C GLU A 377 -13.03 -18.50 -20.25
N ILE A 378 -13.39 -17.57 -19.37
CA ILE A 378 -14.51 -17.71 -18.43
C ILE A 378 -15.74 -17.10 -19.08
N LYS A 379 -16.71 -17.93 -19.47
CA LYS A 379 -17.95 -17.50 -20.14
C LYS A 379 -19.24 -18.06 -19.56
N GLU A 380 -19.11 -19.10 -18.73
CA GLU A 380 -20.20 -19.72 -17.99
C GLU A 380 -20.03 -19.41 -16.50
N SER A 381 -21.09 -19.61 -15.73
CA SER A 381 -21.05 -19.44 -14.28
C SER A 381 -19.95 -20.30 -13.67
N THR A 382 -19.03 -19.65 -12.94
CA THR A 382 -17.79 -20.25 -12.45
C THR A 382 -17.55 -19.81 -11.01
N THR A 383 -17.19 -20.76 -10.15
CA THR A 383 -16.74 -20.46 -8.78
C THR A 383 -15.23 -20.66 -8.70
N ILE A 384 -14.52 -19.64 -8.24
CA ILE A 384 -13.09 -19.69 -7.97
C ILE A 384 -12.92 -19.67 -6.45
N PHE A 385 -12.32 -20.74 -5.92
CA PHE A 385 -11.94 -20.82 -4.52
C PHE A 385 -10.52 -20.29 -4.37
N GLY A 386 -10.37 -19.28 -3.52
CA GLY A 386 -9.07 -18.76 -3.11
C GLY A 386 -8.63 -19.37 -1.78
N ASP A 387 -7.32 -19.38 -1.58
CA ASP A 387 -6.69 -19.60 -0.28
C ASP A 387 -6.64 -18.29 0.52
N SER A 388 -6.36 -18.37 1.82
CA SER A 388 -6.09 -17.19 2.64
C SER A 388 -4.86 -16.43 2.09
N GLY A 389 -4.92 -15.10 2.03
CA GLY A 389 -3.88 -14.28 1.41
C GLY A 389 -4.06 -14.13 -0.11
N LEU A 390 -2.94 -14.00 -0.84
CA LEU A 390 -2.94 -13.59 -2.24
C LEU A 390 -3.27 -14.73 -3.22
N ASN A 391 -4.28 -14.52 -4.05
CA ASN A 391 -4.73 -15.41 -5.11
C ASN A 391 -4.51 -14.75 -6.47
N VAL A 392 -3.56 -15.28 -7.26
CA VAL A 392 -3.22 -14.72 -8.57
C VAL A 392 -3.87 -15.56 -9.66
N ILE A 393 -4.90 -15.01 -10.28
CA ILE A 393 -5.72 -15.67 -11.29
C ILE A 393 -5.32 -15.15 -12.67
N GLN A 394 -4.58 -15.97 -13.42
CA GLN A 394 -4.31 -15.69 -14.82
C GLN A 394 -5.49 -16.13 -15.67
N VAL A 395 -6.08 -15.23 -16.44
CA VAL A 395 -7.19 -15.56 -17.33
C VAL A 395 -6.96 -14.98 -18.71
N LYS A 396 -7.27 -15.75 -19.76
CA LYS A 396 -7.18 -15.21 -21.13
C LYS A 396 -8.23 -14.12 -21.33
N LYS A 397 -9.46 -14.41 -20.92
CA LYS A 397 -10.63 -13.61 -21.25
C LYS A 397 -11.80 -13.91 -20.32
N ILE A 398 -12.58 -12.89 -19.97
CA ILE A 398 -13.82 -13.04 -19.22
C ILE A 398 -14.97 -12.50 -20.08
N LYS A 399 -15.97 -13.32 -20.39
CA LYS A 399 -17.15 -12.94 -21.18
C LYS A 399 -18.41 -13.54 -20.62
N LEU A 400 -18.95 -12.93 -19.59
CA LEU A 400 -20.18 -13.38 -18.95
C LEU A 400 -21.40 -12.79 -19.65
N LYS A 401 -22.41 -13.64 -19.87
CA LYS A 401 -23.74 -13.28 -20.36
C LYS A 401 -24.76 -14.07 -19.57
N ASP A 402 -25.56 -13.40 -18.74
CA ASP A 402 -26.51 -14.04 -17.84
C ASP A 402 -25.85 -15.13 -16.96
N ASN A 403 -24.65 -14.83 -16.46
CA ASN A 403 -23.79 -15.78 -15.76
C ASN A 403 -23.09 -15.12 -14.56
N THR A 404 -22.68 -15.94 -13.58
CA THR A 404 -22.09 -15.47 -12.34
C THR A 404 -20.65 -15.94 -12.18
N LEU A 405 -19.72 -15.02 -11.91
CA LEU A 405 -18.38 -15.34 -11.43
C LEU A 405 -18.37 -15.18 -9.90
N THR A 406 -18.24 -16.28 -9.18
CA THR A 406 -18.20 -16.28 -7.70
C THR A 406 -16.78 -16.43 -7.22
N LEU A 407 -16.31 -15.49 -6.40
CA LEU A 407 -15.01 -15.55 -5.72
C LEU A 407 -15.24 -15.90 -4.25
N VAL A 408 -14.64 -16.99 -3.80
CA VAL A 408 -14.79 -17.48 -2.43
C VAL A 408 -13.43 -17.43 -1.75
N GLY A 409 -13.32 -16.63 -0.69
CA GLY A 409 -12.12 -16.53 0.15
C GLY A 409 -12.51 -16.12 1.57
N ASP A 410 -11.56 -16.09 2.50
CA ASP A 410 -11.75 -15.50 3.83
C ASP A 410 -11.54 -13.97 3.80
N ALA A 411 -11.69 -13.30 4.95
CA ALA A 411 -11.46 -11.86 5.08
C ALA A 411 -10.00 -11.43 4.83
N GLN A 412 -9.06 -12.38 4.73
CA GLN A 412 -7.65 -12.14 4.43
C GLN A 412 -7.31 -12.46 2.97
N SER A 413 -8.29 -12.87 2.18
CA SER A 413 -8.09 -13.30 0.81
C SER A 413 -8.09 -12.10 -0.13
N GLU A 414 -7.00 -11.92 -0.87
CA GLU A 414 -6.89 -10.95 -1.95
C GLU A 414 -6.88 -11.69 -3.29
N PHE A 415 -7.54 -11.12 -4.31
CA PHE A 415 -7.59 -11.67 -5.65
C PHE A 415 -7.00 -10.69 -6.66
N VAL A 416 -6.04 -11.16 -7.44
CA VAL A 416 -5.48 -10.44 -8.59
C VAL A 416 -5.81 -11.22 -9.85
N PHE A 417 -6.68 -10.67 -10.68
CA PHE A 417 -7.00 -11.18 -11.99
C PHE A 417 -6.13 -10.51 -13.05
N ASN A 418 -5.17 -11.24 -13.60
CA ASN A 418 -4.42 -10.80 -14.77
C ASN A 418 -5.18 -11.25 -16.03
N VAL A 419 -5.93 -10.34 -16.64
CA VAL A 419 -6.74 -10.60 -17.84
C VAL A 419 -5.94 -10.20 -19.08
N THR A 420 -5.54 -11.17 -19.91
CA THR A 420 -4.62 -10.90 -21.05
C THR A 420 -5.29 -10.41 -22.33
N SER A 421 -6.62 -10.38 -22.38
CA SER A 421 -7.41 -9.88 -23.51
C SER A 421 -8.62 -9.10 -22.97
N GLU A 422 -9.83 -9.41 -23.43
CA GLU A 422 -11.04 -8.66 -23.11
C GLU A 422 -11.77 -9.15 -21.85
N MET A 423 -12.46 -8.21 -21.20
CA MET A 423 -13.39 -8.47 -20.10
C MET A 423 -14.75 -7.85 -20.43
N ALA A 424 -15.80 -8.68 -20.48
CA ALA A 424 -17.17 -8.23 -20.67
C ALA A 424 -18.11 -8.93 -19.67
N ILE A 425 -18.87 -8.14 -18.93
CA ILE A 425 -19.89 -8.58 -17.98
C ILE A 425 -21.22 -8.00 -18.48
N GLU A 426 -22.04 -8.85 -19.10
CA GLU A 426 -23.22 -8.42 -19.84
C GLU A 426 -24.48 -9.19 -19.41
N LYS A 427 -25.65 -8.61 -19.67
CA LYS A 427 -26.97 -9.25 -19.54
C LYS A 427 -27.24 -9.81 -18.13
N GLY A 428 -27.23 -8.96 -17.11
CA GLY A 428 -27.50 -9.37 -15.73
C GLY A 428 -26.41 -10.22 -15.10
N SER A 429 -25.21 -10.26 -15.69
CA SER A 429 -24.09 -11.02 -15.12
C SER A 429 -23.55 -10.35 -13.86
N VAL A 430 -23.08 -11.15 -12.92
CA VAL A 430 -22.66 -10.66 -11.61
C VAL A 430 -21.31 -11.26 -11.20
N ILE A 431 -20.42 -10.43 -10.66
CA ILE A 431 -19.29 -10.89 -9.85
C ILE A 431 -19.73 -10.91 -8.38
N VAL A 432 -19.74 -12.09 -7.77
CA VAL A 432 -20.16 -12.30 -6.39
C VAL A 432 -18.92 -12.56 -5.54
N LEU A 433 -18.79 -11.84 -4.42
CA LEU A 433 -17.76 -12.05 -3.42
C LEU A 433 -18.36 -12.78 -2.22
N GLN A 434 -17.69 -13.82 -1.71
CA GLN A 434 -18.15 -14.64 -0.59
C GLN A 434 -17.03 -14.91 0.42
N GLY A 435 -17.44 -15.17 1.66
CA GLY A 435 -16.57 -15.65 2.74
C GLY A 435 -15.75 -14.58 3.48
N GLY A 436 -15.99 -13.29 3.17
CA GLY A 436 -15.34 -12.16 3.83
C GLY A 436 -14.58 -11.25 2.86
N VAL A 437 -14.44 -11.67 1.60
CA VAL A 437 -13.81 -10.88 0.53
C VAL A 437 -14.62 -9.61 0.24
N THR A 438 -13.94 -8.47 0.27
CA THR A 438 -14.51 -7.15 -0.06
C THR A 438 -14.02 -6.65 -1.44
N PRO A 439 -14.70 -5.68 -2.08
CA PRO A 439 -14.31 -5.19 -3.40
C PRO A 439 -12.86 -4.66 -3.48
N ASN A 440 -12.36 -3.98 -2.44
CA ASN A 440 -10.97 -3.50 -2.39
C ASN A 440 -9.92 -4.62 -2.31
N GLN A 441 -10.34 -5.86 -2.03
CA GLN A 441 -9.45 -7.02 -2.05
C GLN A 441 -9.40 -7.70 -3.43
N VAL A 442 -10.05 -7.14 -4.46
CA VAL A 442 -10.11 -7.73 -5.79
C VAL A 442 -9.61 -6.75 -6.84
N ILE A 443 -8.48 -7.07 -7.49
CA ILE A 443 -7.98 -6.33 -8.65
C ILE A 443 -8.25 -7.12 -9.93
N PHE A 444 -8.81 -6.44 -10.94
CA PHE A 444 -8.82 -6.87 -12.32
C PHE A 444 -7.81 -6.04 -13.12
N ASN A 445 -6.63 -6.60 -13.33
CA ASN A 445 -5.58 -6.02 -14.14
C ASN A 445 -5.73 -6.46 -15.60
N LEU A 446 -6.26 -5.57 -16.44
CA LEU A 446 -6.44 -5.83 -17.86
C LEU A 446 -5.14 -5.51 -18.60
N LEU A 447 -4.34 -6.55 -18.84
CA LEU A 447 -3.07 -6.50 -19.55
C LEU A 447 -3.26 -6.36 -21.07
N GLY A 448 -4.44 -6.71 -21.58
CA GLY A 448 -4.81 -6.55 -22.98
C GLY A 448 -5.09 -5.10 -23.34
N LYS A 449 -4.93 -4.74 -24.63
CA LYS A 449 -5.38 -3.45 -25.19
C LYS A 449 -6.88 -3.41 -25.49
N ASP A 450 -7.60 -4.47 -25.10
CA ASP A 450 -9.00 -4.66 -25.36
C ASP A 450 -9.87 -3.86 -24.40
N LYS A 451 -11.17 -3.84 -24.69
CA LYS A 451 -12.15 -3.01 -24.00
C LYS A 451 -12.78 -3.73 -22.80
N LEU A 452 -12.79 -3.08 -21.63
CA LEU A 452 -13.65 -3.46 -20.51
C LEU A 452 -15.09 -3.05 -20.84
N LYS A 453 -16.05 -3.98 -20.70
CA LYS A 453 -17.47 -3.70 -20.90
C LYS A 453 -18.29 -4.23 -19.73
N ILE A 454 -19.08 -3.37 -19.11
CA ILE A 454 -20.05 -3.76 -18.09
C ILE A 454 -21.38 -3.17 -18.51
N LYS A 455 -22.32 -4.03 -18.94
CA LYS A 455 -23.55 -3.59 -19.62
C LYS A 455 -24.78 -4.41 -19.27
N ASP A 456 -25.94 -3.85 -19.56
CA ASP A 456 -27.24 -4.54 -19.52
C ASP A 456 -27.52 -5.12 -18.13
N ASP A 457 -27.73 -4.26 -17.13
CA ASP A 457 -28.09 -4.62 -15.75
C ASP A 457 -27.04 -5.49 -15.02
N SER A 458 -25.76 -5.37 -15.39
CA SER A 458 -24.68 -6.20 -14.84
C SER A 458 -23.99 -5.54 -13.65
N ILE A 459 -23.45 -6.36 -12.74
CA ILE A 459 -22.77 -5.91 -11.53
C ILE A 459 -21.35 -6.46 -11.48
N ALA A 460 -20.36 -5.57 -11.38
CA ALA A 460 -18.95 -5.93 -11.25
C ALA A 460 -18.38 -5.40 -9.92
N ARG A 461 -17.61 -6.22 -9.22
CA ARG A 461 -17.04 -5.89 -7.90
C ARG A 461 -15.53 -6.00 -7.94
N GLY A 462 -14.82 -4.92 -7.64
CA GLY A 462 -13.36 -4.87 -7.65
C GLY A 462 -12.78 -3.56 -8.16
N THR A 463 -11.46 -3.49 -8.16
CA THR A 463 -10.65 -2.42 -8.74
C THR A 463 -10.18 -2.81 -10.14
N PHE A 464 -10.55 -2.03 -11.15
CA PHE A 464 -10.27 -2.31 -12.57
C PHE A 464 -9.12 -1.44 -13.09
N LEU A 465 -7.98 -2.08 -13.39
CA LEU A 465 -6.81 -1.41 -13.98
C LEU A 465 -6.84 -1.61 -15.49
N VAL A 466 -7.14 -0.54 -16.24
CA VAL A 466 -7.28 -0.55 -17.71
C VAL A 466 -6.29 0.44 -18.33
N LEU A 467 -5.00 0.20 -18.14
CA LEU A 467 -3.96 1.22 -18.43
C LEU A 467 -3.83 1.58 -19.92
N ASP A 468 -3.93 0.59 -20.79
CA ASP A 468 -3.76 0.77 -22.24
C ASP A 468 -5.06 0.53 -23.03
N GLY A 469 -6.20 0.47 -22.33
CA GLY A 469 -7.49 0.07 -22.88
C GLY A 469 -8.59 1.12 -22.70
N GLU A 470 -9.77 0.76 -23.16
CA GLU A 470 -10.99 1.55 -23.00
C GLU A 470 -11.94 0.84 -22.05
N ALA A 471 -12.83 1.58 -21.39
CA ALA A 471 -13.89 1.05 -20.55
C ALA A 471 -15.25 1.68 -20.89
N GLU A 472 -16.28 0.83 -20.99
CA GLU A 472 -17.68 1.23 -21.19
C GLU A 472 -18.57 0.60 -20.13
N ILE A 473 -19.22 1.45 -19.34
CA ILE A 473 -20.17 1.07 -18.30
C ILE A 473 -21.51 1.68 -18.71
N GLU A 474 -22.46 0.84 -19.10
CA GLU A 474 -23.71 1.32 -19.69
C GLU A 474 -24.94 0.52 -19.26
N LYS A 475 -26.14 1.12 -19.44
CA LYS A 475 -27.44 0.45 -19.37
C LYS A 475 -27.69 -0.21 -18.00
N ASN A 476 -27.92 0.64 -17.02
CA ASN A 476 -28.25 0.32 -15.64
C ASN A 476 -27.26 -0.67 -14.98
N SER A 477 -25.98 -0.56 -15.29
CA SER A 477 -24.94 -1.40 -14.69
C SER A 477 -24.33 -0.75 -13.46
N LEU A 478 -23.74 -1.59 -12.60
CA LEU A 478 -23.11 -1.16 -11.34
C LEU A 478 -21.66 -1.64 -11.26
N ILE A 479 -20.77 -0.74 -10.87
CA ILE A 479 -19.46 -1.07 -10.32
C ILE A 479 -19.48 -0.78 -8.82
N GLU A 480 -19.09 -1.76 -8.00
CA GLU A 480 -18.69 -1.55 -6.61
C GLU A 480 -17.16 -1.69 -6.54
N GLY A 481 -16.44 -0.59 -6.34
CA GLY A 481 -14.98 -0.51 -6.36
C GLY A 481 -14.47 0.70 -7.14
N ALA A 482 -13.32 0.54 -7.81
CA ALA A 482 -12.64 1.63 -8.50
C ALA A 482 -12.31 1.27 -9.95
N ILE A 483 -12.13 2.29 -10.80
CA ILE A 483 -11.73 2.11 -12.20
C ILE A 483 -10.70 3.15 -12.65
N PHE A 484 -9.58 2.67 -13.17
CA PHE A 484 -8.49 3.52 -13.66
C PHE A 484 -8.21 3.22 -15.12
N VAL A 485 -8.32 4.23 -15.97
CA VAL A 485 -8.33 4.07 -17.43
C VAL A 485 -7.36 5.02 -18.12
N GLY A 486 -6.54 4.48 -19.01
CA GLY A 486 -5.53 5.26 -19.73
C GLY A 486 -5.88 5.67 -21.18
N LYS A 487 -7.06 5.31 -21.73
CA LYS A 487 -7.50 5.81 -23.06
C LYS A 487 -8.89 6.43 -23.11
N GLU A 488 -9.95 5.67 -22.83
CA GLU A 488 -11.31 6.22 -22.85
C GLU A 488 -12.14 5.51 -21.80
N LEU A 489 -12.75 6.30 -20.92
CA LEU A 489 -13.75 5.83 -19.97
C LEU A 489 -15.08 6.49 -20.32
N LYS A 490 -16.09 5.66 -20.54
CA LYS A 490 -17.46 6.10 -20.74
C LYS A 490 -18.37 5.45 -19.72
N ILE A 491 -19.06 6.27 -18.94
CA ILE A 491 -20.11 5.84 -18.02
C ILE A 491 -21.41 6.50 -18.47
N SER A 492 -22.43 5.70 -18.75
CA SER A 492 -23.74 6.21 -19.17
C SER A 492 -24.91 5.42 -18.60
N ASP A 493 -25.88 6.09 -17.98
CA ASP A 493 -27.06 5.42 -17.40
C ASP A 493 -26.64 4.26 -16.49
N SER A 494 -25.69 4.50 -15.58
CA SER A 494 -25.05 3.48 -14.75
C SER A 494 -24.44 4.11 -13.51
N GLU A 495 -24.14 3.29 -12.51
CA GLU A 495 -23.63 3.74 -11.23
C GLU A 495 -22.25 3.14 -10.94
N LEU A 496 -21.37 3.95 -10.37
CA LEU A 496 -20.13 3.49 -9.74
C LEU A 496 -20.16 3.91 -8.28
N VAL A 497 -19.93 2.96 -7.38
CA VAL A 497 -19.79 3.20 -5.94
C VAL A 497 -18.37 2.84 -5.55
N GLY A 498 -17.62 3.82 -5.01
CA GLY A 498 -16.28 3.60 -4.48
C GLY A 498 -16.27 2.48 -3.43
N ALA A 499 -15.16 1.74 -3.36
CA ALA A 499 -14.98 0.80 -2.24
C ALA A 499 -14.98 1.60 -0.93
N GLN A 500 -15.78 1.16 0.05
CA GLN A 500 -15.79 1.69 1.42
C GLN A 500 -14.92 0.82 2.33
#